data_AF-A0AAD8P1F8-F1
#
_entry.id   AF-A0AAD8P1F8-F1
#
_cell.length_a   1.000
_cell.length_b   1.000
_cell.length_c   1.000
_cell.angle_alpha   90.00
_cell.angle_beta   90.00
_cell.angle_gamma   90.00
#
_symmetry.space_group_name_H-M   'P 1'
#
loop_
_entity.id
_entity.type
_entity.pdbx_description
1 polymer ?
#
loop_
_entity_poly.entity_id
_entity_poly.type
_entity_poly.pdbx_seq_one_letter_code
_entity_poly.pdbx_strand_id
1 'polypeptide(L)'
;MASSLATPHKSYRKMESRNKHSWWWDSHISTKNSKWLAENVEEMDQSVKRMLKLIEEDGDSFAKKAEMYYKKRPELVSHVEEFYRMYRSLAERYDNVTGELRKNIPSDLQSQGSGISDVGSEPPVSSNPRARTGPRAAGFDVFLKSGGSSSDLGTKEGDETSTLDSECESDDSSVNNYSSASGNSDHIGLRKRITELENELQKFQMQQEDKIKNDNIIEELRVQNEKLEIELQKYESIAPRSDDVKEERIRALEADLKTMREKVNDSEEEIKSLKYELENNGPSSNRSQEKLMLAQKEISSWKSKFEKEKREVLKLQDRITRYKTNLSERDREIRAMRETLSNANKTLSEENMQLQEQVTKLLKERALLEDTIKESDLRCQFSDAELVRMKIVRVEMEGEIEKLKFEKNNLEIKVNELDRELTLKDGQINGLNQHLDQLHLEHIELVDRISNSNKSIEELTFRSEELEKEISRQQELIKETAEEKREVIRQLCFSLDHYRDGYQMMRQAFMGHNKRHPVIAS
;
A
#
# COMPACT_ATOMS: atom_id res chain seq x y z
N MET A 1 -58.21 -37.88 -14.37
CA MET A 1 -56.99 -38.63 -14.73
C MET A 1 -55.82 -38.08 -13.92
N ALA A 2 -54.73 -38.84 -13.78
CA ALA A 2 -53.42 -38.41 -13.25
C ALA A 2 -53.40 -37.69 -11.88
N SER A 3 -53.18 -38.46 -10.81
CA SER A 3 -52.64 -37.95 -9.55
C SER A 3 -51.12 -37.74 -9.66
N SER A 4 -50.56 -36.80 -8.89
CA SER A 4 -49.36 -37.09 -8.09
C SER A 4 -49.18 -36.08 -6.95
N LEU A 5 -48.47 -36.50 -5.90
CA LEU A 5 -48.10 -35.67 -4.75
C LEU A 5 -46.82 -34.89 -5.06
N ALA A 6 -46.67 -33.71 -4.45
CA ALA A 6 -45.38 -33.05 -4.28
C ALA A 6 -45.19 -32.71 -2.79
N THR A 7 -44.13 -33.23 -2.18
CA THR A 7 -43.79 -33.03 -0.76
C THR A 7 -42.99 -31.73 -0.54
N PRO A 8 -43.02 -31.14 0.67
CA PRO A 8 -42.40 -29.83 0.90
C PRO A 8 -40.87 -29.90 0.86
N HIS A 9 -40.26 -29.11 -0.03
CA HIS A 9 -38.80 -29.08 -0.16
C HIS A 9 -38.17 -28.34 1.01
N LYS A 10 -37.58 -29.09 1.94
CA LYS A 10 -36.96 -28.61 3.18
C LYS A 10 -35.75 -27.73 2.85
N SER A 11 -35.88 -26.42 3.02
CA SER A 11 -34.77 -25.47 2.80
C SER A 11 -33.59 -25.80 3.70
N TYR A 12 -32.44 -26.12 3.13
CA TYR A 12 -31.22 -26.39 3.89
C TYR A 12 -30.78 -25.11 4.62
N ARG A 13 -30.99 -25.07 5.94
CA ARG A 13 -30.47 -24.00 6.80
C ARG A 13 -28.94 -24.02 6.70
N LYS A 14 -28.37 -23.05 5.99
CA LYS A 14 -26.93 -22.81 5.90
C LYS A 14 -26.36 -22.75 7.31
N MET A 15 -25.66 -23.82 7.72
CA MET A 15 -24.89 -23.81 8.97
C MET A 15 -23.61 -23.04 8.71
N GLU A 16 -23.73 -21.71 8.72
CA GLU A 16 -22.57 -20.86 8.96
C GLU A 16 -21.93 -21.32 10.25
N SER A 17 -20.66 -21.72 10.14
CA SER A 17 -19.78 -21.99 11.26
C SER A 17 -19.51 -20.66 11.98
N ARG A 18 -20.51 -20.16 12.73
CA ARG A 18 -20.40 -18.96 13.56
C ARG A 18 -19.27 -19.19 14.56
N ASN A 19 -18.08 -18.73 14.18
CA ASN A 19 -16.88 -18.70 14.99
C ASN A 19 -17.28 -18.22 16.39
N LYS A 20 -17.00 -19.01 17.44
CA LYS A 20 -17.66 -18.81 18.74
C LYS A 20 -17.32 -17.45 19.37
N HIS A 21 -16.17 -16.88 19.04
CA HIS A 21 -15.81 -15.51 19.42
C HIS A 21 -16.72 -14.45 18.78
N SER A 22 -17.30 -14.70 17.61
CA SER A 22 -18.12 -13.72 16.88
C SER A 22 -19.50 -13.50 17.50
N TRP A 23 -20.08 -14.47 18.23
CA TRP A 23 -21.46 -14.36 18.73
C TRP A 23 -21.69 -13.13 19.63
N TRP A 24 -20.70 -12.75 20.44
CA TRP A 24 -20.86 -11.66 21.40
C TRP A 24 -20.48 -10.30 20.78
N TRP A 25 -19.40 -10.21 20.00
CA TRP A 25 -19.06 -8.98 19.24
C TRP A 25 -20.23 -8.56 18.34
N ASP A 26 -20.77 -9.51 17.56
CA ASP A 26 -21.93 -9.36 16.66
C ASP A 26 -23.23 -8.98 17.42
N SER A 27 -23.34 -9.37 18.70
CA SER A 27 -24.50 -9.05 19.54
C SER A 27 -24.40 -7.72 20.28
N HIS A 28 -23.20 -7.25 20.64
CA HIS A 28 -22.99 -6.09 21.52
C HIS A 28 -22.34 -4.87 20.87
N ILE A 29 -21.54 -5.04 19.80
CA ILE A 29 -20.85 -3.94 19.11
C ILE A 29 -21.12 -3.96 17.59
N SER A 30 -22.28 -4.49 17.20
CA SER A 30 -22.84 -4.34 15.86
C SER A 30 -23.73 -3.09 15.80
N THR A 31 -23.62 -2.29 14.73
CA THR A 31 -24.50 -1.14 14.46
C THR A 31 -25.97 -1.52 14.33
N LYS A 32 -26.29 -2.82 14.19
CA LYS A 32 -27.66 -3.35 14.13
C LYS A 32 -28.29 -3.64 15.50
N ASN A 33 -27.46 -3.78 16.55
CA ASN A 33 -27.91 -4.10 17.91
C ASN A 33 -27.60 -2.99 18.92
N SER A 34 -26.49 -2.27 18.74
CA SER A 34 -26.07 -1.22 19.66
C SER A 34 -26.68 0.12 19.29
N LYS A 35 -27.75 0.50 20.02
CA LYS A 35 -28.47 1.76 19.79
C LYS A 35 -27.54 2.99 19.89
N TRP A 36 -26.68 3.06 20.91
CA TRP A 36 -25.76 4.19 21.11
C TRP A 36 -24.70 4.30 20.00
N LEU A 37 -24.29 3.17 19.41
CA LEU A 37 -23.34 3.14 18.30
C LEU A 37 -24.02 3.59 16.99
N ALA A 38 -25.27 3.17 16.76
CA ALA A 38 -26.06 3.62 15.61
C ALA A 38 -26.36 5.13 15.68
N GLU A 39 -26.82 5.62 16.84
CA GLU A 39 -27.08 7.04 17.08
C GLU A 39 -25.81 7.88 16.88
N ASN A 40 -24.66 7.46 17.42
CA ASN A 40 -23.44 8.23 17.27
C ASN A 40 -22.81 8.19 15.86
N VAL A 41 -22.97 7.09 15.11
CA VAL A 41 -22.58 7.04 13.70
C VAL A 41 -23.45 7.97 12.84
N GLU A 42 -24.76 8.05 13.13
CA GLU A 42 -25.67 8.99 12.48
C GLU A 42 -25.36 10.46 12.85
N GLU A 43 -25.05 10.77 14.11
CA GLU A 43 -24.57 12.10 14.55
C GLU A 43 -23.28 12.52 13.82
N MET A 44 -22.33 11.58 13.67
CA MET A 44 -21.08 11.81 12.94
C MET A 44 -21.32 12.04 11.44
N ASP A 45 -22.19 11.26 10.80
CA ASP A 45 -22.57 11.44 9.38
C ASP A 45 -23.33 12.76 9.16
N GLN A 46 -24.22 13.15 10.07
CA GLN A 46 -24.86 14.47 10.07
C GLN A 46 -23.86 15.62 10.26
N SER A 47 -22.81 15.43 11.05
CA SER A 47 -21.72 16.41 11.15
C SER A 47 -20.89 16.51 9.87
N VAL A 48 -20.59 15.38 9.21
CA VAL A 48 -19.95 15.36 7.88
C VAL A 48 -20.81 16.08 6.84
N LYS A 49 -22.13 15.85 6.81
CA LYS A 49 -23.07 16.58 5.94
C LYS A 49 -23.10 18.09 6.22
N ARG A 50 -23.00 18.51 7.49
CA ARG A 50 -22.84 19.93 7.86
C ARG A 50 -21.52 20.51 7.35
N MET A 51 -20.41 19.81 7.51
CA MET A 51 -19.09 20.24 7.03
C MET A 51 -19.03 20.36 5.50
N LEU A 52 -19.57 19.38 4.76
CA LEU A 52 -19.65 19.44 3.30
C LEU A 52 -20.46 20.65 2.82
N LYS A 53 -21.63 20.91 3.43
CA LYS A 53 -22.47 22.06 3.09
C LYS A 53 -21.80 23.43 3.35
N LEU A 54 -20.82 23.52 4.25
CA LEU A 54 -20.01 24.74 4.43
C LEU A 54 -18.99 24.96 3.29
N ILE A 55 -18.65 23.91 2.54
CA ILE A 55 -17.64 23.91 1.46
C ILE A 55 -18.30 24.00 0.07
N GLU A 56 -19.48 23.42 -0.09
CA GLU A 56 -20.16 23.14 -1.37
C GLU A 56 -20.94 24.34 -1.97
N GLU A 57 -20.84 25.54 -1.39
CA GLU A 57 -21.54 26.73 -1.91
C GLU A 57 -20.82 27.39 -3.09
N ASP A 58 -21.56 27.60 -4.18
CA ASP A 58 -21.06 28.24 -5.40
C ASP A 58 -20.97 29.77 -5.26
N GLY A 59 -19.73 30.28 -5.20
CA GLY A 59 -19.44 31.67 -5.51
C GLY A 59 -19.26 31.83 -7.02
N ASP A 60 -20.14 32.62 -7.66
CA ASP A 60 -20.20 32.88 -9.11
C ASP A 60 -18.89 33.45 -9.72
N SER A 61 -17.93 33.83 -8.88
CA SER A 61 -16.62 34.32 -9.27
C SER A 61 -15.58 33.98 -8.20
N PHE A 62 -14.34 33.75 -8.62
CA PHE A 62 -13.25 33.25 -7.78
C PHE A 62 -13.01 34.09 -6.51
N ALA A 63 -13.04 35.42 -6.62
CA ALA A 63 -12.86 36.32 -5.49
C ALA A 63 -13.97 36.15 -4.43
N LYS A 64 -15.22 35.99 -4.87
CA LYS A 64 -16.39 35.75 -4.01
C LYS A 64 -16.29 34.38 -3.32
N LYS A 65 -15.80 33.35 -4.01
CA LYS A 65 -15.54 32.01 -3.43
C LYS A 65 -14.42 32.05 -2.38
N ALA A 66 -13.35 32.81 -2.60
CA ALA A 66 -12.28 33.01 -1.63
C ALA A 66 -12.77 33.79 -0.39
N GLU A 67 -13.53 34.88 -0.57
CA GLU A 67 -14.10 35.67 0.52
C GLU A 67 -15.05 34.83 1.40
N MET A 68 -15.94 34.05 0.78
CA MET A 68 -16.85 33.14 1.48
C MET A 68 -16.11 32.03 2.23
N TYR A 69 -15.03 31.48 1.65
CA TYR A 69 -14.18 30.50 2.34
C TYR A 69 -13.57 31.08 3.63
N TYR A 70 -12.97 32.28 3.59
CA TYR A 70 -12.41 32.89 4.80
C TYR A 70 -13.48 33.24 5.84
N LYS A 71 -14.69 33.59 5.42
CA LYS A 71 -15.85 33.82 6.32
C LYS A 71 -16.36 32.54 6.98
N LYS A 72 -16.45 31.41 6.25
CA LYS A 72 -16.93 30.12 6.78
C LYS A 72 -15.86 29.27 7.47
N ARG A 73 -14.57 29.58 7.28
CA ARG A 73 -13.46 28.83 7.88
C ARG A 73 -13.58 28.63 9.41
N PRO A 74 -14.00 29.62 10.23
CA PRO A 74 -14.18 29.42 11.67
C PRO A 74 -15.31 28.42 12.00
N GLU A 75 -16.43 28.49 11.27
CA GLU A 75 -17.57 27.57 11.44
C GLU A 75 -17.17 26.13 11.06
N LEU A 76 -16.41 25.97 9.98
CA LEU A 76 -15.90 24.67 9.52
C LEU A 76 -14.90 24.07 10.53
N VAL A 77 -13.98 24.88 11.08
CA VAL A 77 -13.06 24.43 12.14
C VAL A 77 -13.84 23.98 13.37
N SER A 78 -14.86 24.73 13.79
CA SER A 78 -15.72 24.34 14.93
C SER A 78 -16.44 23.00 14.70
N HIS A 79 -16.92 22.73 13.49
CA HIS A 79 -17.52 21.44 13.14
C HIS A 79 -16.50 20.29 13.14
N VAL A 80 -15.26 20.53 12.69
CA VAL A 80 -14.17 19.54 12.74
C VAL A 80 -13.80 19.22 14.20
N GLU A 81 -13.75 20.22 15.09
CA GLU A 81 -13.52 20.02 16.52
C GLU A 81 -14.66 19.23 17.20
N GLU A 82 -15.91 19.52 16.86
CA GLU A 82 -17.08 18.76 17.33
C GLU A 82 -17.03 17.31 16.86
N PHE A 83 -16.74 17.08 15.57
CA PHE A 83 -16.57 15.74 15.00
C PHE A 83 -15.44 14.96 15.69
N TYR A 84 -14.30 15.61 15.96
CA TYR A 84 -13.17 14.99 16.67
C TYR A 84 -13.51 14.64 18.12
N ARG A 85 -14.30 15.48 18.81
CA ARG A 85 -14.82 15.18 20.16
C ARG A 85 -15.75 13.97 20.15
N MET A 86 -16.66 13.88 19.18
CA MET A 86 -17.55 12.71 19.03
C MET A 86 -16.76 11.43 18.75
N TYR A 87 -15.83 11.47 17.79
CA TYR A 87 -14.94 10.34 17.49
C TYR A 87 -14.12 9.89 18.72
N ARG A 88 -13.60 10.82 19.52
CA ARG A 88 -12.83 10.48 20.73
C ARG A 88 -13.71 9.82 21.79
N SER A 89 -14.94 10.30 21.98
CA SER A 89 -15.93 9.70 22.89
C SER A 89 -16.44 8.33 22.42
N LEU A 90 -16.46 8.10 21.11
CA LEU A 90 -16.77 6.80 20.50
C LEU A 90 -15.65 5.79 20.78
N ALA A 91 -14.39 6.17 20.54
CA ALA A 91 -13.22 5.34 20.82
C ALA A 91 -13.11 5.01 22.31
N GLU A 92 -13.26 5.99 23.20
CA GLU A 92 -13.23 5.79 24.65
C GLU A 92 -14.35 4.84 25.13
N ARG A 93 -15.56 4.92 24.57
CA ARG A 93 -16.64 3.95 24.87
C ARG A 93 -16.37 2.56 24.29
N TYR A 94 -15.75 2.46 23.11
CA TYR A 94 -15.32 1.18 22.53
C TYR A 94 -14.23 0.49 23.38
N ASP A 95 -13.24 1.25 23.85
CA ASP A 95 -12.18 0.78 24.74
C ASP A 95 -12.71 0.41 26.13
N ASN A 96 -13.70 1.13 26.66
CA ASN A 96 -14.36 0.75 27.91
C ASN A 96 -15.11 -0.59 27.77
N VAL A 97 -15.95 -0.78 26.74
CA VAL A 97 -16.65 -2.05 26.50
C VAL A 97 -15.66 -3.21 26.24
N THR A 98 -14.60 -2.95 25.46
CA THR A 98 -13.55 -3.93 25.17
C THR A 98 -12.69 -4.26 26.40
N GLY A 99 -12.43 -3.28 27.25
CA GLY A 99 -11.66 -3.42 28.49
C GLY A 99 -12.45 -4.10 29.60
N GLU A 100 -13.74 -3.81 29.73
CA GLU A 100 -14.66 -4.53 30.62
C GLU A 100 -14.80 -6.00 30.21
N LEU A 101 -14.88 -6.32 28.91
CA LEU A 101 -14.81 -7.71 28.47
C LEU A 101 -13.53 -8.40 28.96
N ARG A 102 -12.35 -7.80 28.75
CA ARG A 102 -11.07 -8.41 29.18
C ARG A 102 -11.02 -8.68 30.69
N LYS A 103 -11.73 -7.88 31.50
CA LYS A 103 -11.89 -8.08 32.95
C LYS A 103 -12.94 -9.14 33.33
N ASN A 104 -13.87 -9.47 32.42
CA ASN A 104 -14.94 -10.45 32.63
C ASN A 104 -14.66 -11.83 32.00
N ILE A 105 -13.48 -12.06 31.42
CA ILE A 105 -12.99 -13.39 31.08
C ILE A 105 -12.56 -14.08 32.39
N PRO A 106 -13.12 -15.25 32.78
CA PRO A 106 -12.73 -15.92 34.02
C PRO A 106 -11.26 -16.32 34.04
N SER A 107 -10.57 -16.03 35.15
CA SER A 107 -9.11 -16.21 35.30
C SER A 107 -8.64 -17.68 35.22
N ASP A 108 -9.56 -18.65 35.34
CA ASP A 108 -9.27 -20.09 35.43
C ASP A 108 -8.68 -20.70 34.14
N LEU A 109 -8.61 -19.96 33.03
CA LEU A 109 -7.91 -20.38 31.80
C LEU A 109 -6.54 -19.72 31.59
N GLN A 110 -6.08 -18.84 32.49
CA GLN A 110 -4.77 -18.17 32.39
C GLN A 110 -3.67 -18.83 33.25
N SER A 111 -3.84 -20.12 33.61
CA SER A 111 -2.88 -20.87 34.44
C SER A 111 -1.84 -21.71 33.65
N GLN A 112 -1.96 -21.84 32.33
CA GLN A 112 -0.99 -22.58 31.49
C GLN A 112 -0.68 -21.84 30.18
N GLY A 113 0.30 -20.94 30.24
CA GLY A 113 0.86 -20.23 29.09
C GLY A 113 2.10 -19.45 29.53
N SER A 114 3.25 -19.72 28.90
CA SER A 114 4.58 -19.27 29.33
C SER A 114 4.68 -17.76 29.63
N GLY A 115 5.39 -17.42 30.70
CA GLY A 115 5.70 -16.03 31.02
C GLY A 115 6.65 -15.40 30.00
N ILE A 116 6.15 -14.42 29.25
CA ILE A 116 6.93 -13.44 28.48
C ILE A 116 6.34 -12.03 28.67
N SER A 117 6.47 -11.48 29.87
CA SER A 117 6.26 -10.06 30.13
C SER A 117 7.56 -9.30 29.89
N ASP A 118 7.92 -9.12 28.63
CA ASP A 118 9.06 -8.28 28.24
C ASP A 118 8.71 -6.80 28.46
N VAL A 119 9.40 -6.16 29.41
CA VAL A 119 9.24 -4.74 29.71
C VAL A 119 10.27 -3.98 28.88
N GLY A 120 9.81 -3.42 27.76
CA GLY A 120 10.62 -2.60 26.87
C GLY A 120 11.10 -1.31 27.55
N SER A 121 12.31 -1.37 28.11
CA SER A 121 13.11 -0.24 28.56
C SER A 121 14.44 -0.20 27.79
N GLU A 122 15.08 0.96 27.74
CA GLU A 122 16.14 1.28 26.77
C GLU A 122 17.45 0.46 26.91
N PRO A 123 18.20 0.23 25.81
CA PRO A 123 19.43 -0.56 25.80
C PRO A 123 20.65 0.24 26.30
N PRO A 124 21.72 -0.46 26.73
CA PRO A 124 23.00 -0.20 26.07
C PRO A 124 23.88 -1.44 25.80
N VAL A 125 24.41 -1.46 24.56
CA VAL A 125 25.75 -1.89 24.11
C VAL A 125 26.65 -2.70 25.08
N SER A 126 27.00 -3.93 24.69
CA SER A 126 28.40 -4.44 24.75
C SER A 126 28.60 -5.67 23.83
N SER A 127 29.85 -6.14 23.67
CA SER A 127 30.28 -7.03 22.59
C SER A 127 30.87 -8.39 23.05
N ASN A 128 31.08 -9.29 22.07
CA ASN A 128 31.59 -10.68 22.15
C ASN A 128 30.60 -11.72 22.73
N PRO A 129 30.67 -12.96 22.21
CA PRO A 129 31.48 -13.97 22.91
C PRO A 129 32.60 -14.59 22.05
N ARG A 130 33.57 -15.20 22.73
CA ARG A 130 34.70 -15.95 22.14
C ARG A 130 34.79 -17.32 22.81
N ALA A 131 35.45 -18.27 22.15
CA ALA A 131 35.84 -19.61 22.65
C ALA A 131 34.75 -20.71 22.73
N ARG A 132 34.67 -21.49 21.64
CA ARG A 132 35.04 -22.92 21.58
C ARG A 132 34.68 -23.81 22.80
N THR A 133 33.92 -24.86 22.54
CA THR A 133 34.35 -26.23 22.89
C THR A 133 34.01 -27.21 21.77
N GLY A 134 34.90 -28.17 21.56
CA GLY A 134 34.68 -29.42 20.84
C GLY A 134 35.30 -30.55 21.66
N PRO A 135 35.18 -31.83 21.26
CA PRO A 135 36.13 -32.30 20.25
C PRO A 135 35.57 -33.25 19.16
N ARG A 136 36.31 -33.28 18.04
CA ARG A 136 36.34 -34.31 16.99
C ARG A 136 37.33 -35.41 17.47
N ALA A 137 37.23 -36.70 17.17
CA ALA A 137 37.42 -37.42 15.89
C ALA A 137 37.29 -38.95 16.18
N ALA A 138 37.49 -39.93 15.29
CA ALA A 138 37.83 -40.00 13.85
C ALA A 138 37.02 -41.17 13.24
N GLY A 139 36.83 -41.36 11.93
CA GLY A 139 37.79 -41.57 10.82
C GLY A 139 37.35 -42.89 10.12
N PHE A 140 37.48 -43.16 8.82
CA PHE A 140 38.26 -42.63 7.69
C PHE A 140 37.33 -42.49 6.44
N ASP A 141 37.77 -42.17 5.22
CA ASP A 141 38.63 -41.10 4.66
C ASP A 141 38.67 -41.30 3.10
N VAL A 142 39.12 -40.31 2.29
CA VAL A 142 39.59 -40.48 0.87
C VAL A 142 38.52 -40.93 -0.19
N PHE A 143 38.30 -40.33 -1.39
CA PHE A 143 38.86 -39.17 -2.13
C PHE A 143 37.95 -38.74 -3.32
N LEU A 144 38.41 -37.79 -4.18
CA LEU A 144 37.95 -37.47 -5.56
C LEU A 144 36.58 -36.79 -5.83
N LYS A 145 36.50 -35.50 -5.51
CA LYS A 145 36.50 -34.37 -6.50
C LYS A 145 35.89 -34.57 -7.92
N SER A 146 34.73 -33.91 -8.15
CA SER A 146 34.37 -33.02 -9.29
C SER A 146 34.57 -33.45 -10.76
N GLY A 147 33.52 -33.37 -11.59
CA GLY A 147 33.63 -33.19 -13.06
C GLY A 147 32.32 -33.39 -13.83
N GLY A 148 31.77 -32.33 -14.44
CA GLY A 148 30.43 -32.34 -15.05
C GLY A 148 30.31 -32.87 -16.50
N SER A 149 29.04 -32.88 -16.95
CA SER A 149 28.57 -32.76 -18.34
C SER A 149 28.90 -33.86 -19.36
N SER A 150 27.87 -34.64 -19.74
CA SER A 150 27.56 -34.86 -21.17
C SER A 150 26.08 -35.23 -21.36
N SER A 151 25.63 -35.29 -22.61
CA SER A 151 24.22 -35.35 -23.04
C SER A 151 23.75 -36.74 -23.49
N ASP A 152 22.43 -36.91 -23.38
CA ASP A 152 21.53 -37.58 -24.33
C ASP A 152 21.43 -39.12 -24.49
N LEU A 153 20.16 -39.51 -24.69
CA LEU A 153 19.64 -40.62 -25.49
C LEU A 153 20.25 -42.02 -25.27
N GLY A 154 19.57 -42.83 -24.44
CA GLY A 154 19.85 -44.25 -24.31
C GLY A 154 18.88 -45.16 -25.08
N THR A 155 19.33 -46.39 -25.32
CA THR A 155 18.52 -47.59 -25.55
C THR A 155 19.07 -48.71 -24.66
N LYS A 156 18.22 -49.65 -24.23
CA LYS A 156 18.51 -50.49 -23.05
C LYS A 156 18.09 -51.96 -23.21
N GLU A 157 19.02 -52.79 -23.68
CA GLU A 157 19.11 -54.25 -23.54
C GLU A 157 20.62 -54.60 -23.52
N GLY A 158 21.13 -55.68 -22.90
CA GLY A 158 20.52 -56.73 -22.06
C GLY A 158 21.62 -57.71 -21.57
N ASP A 159 21.35 -58.43 -20.45
CA ASP A 159 22.15 -59.55 -19.89
C ASP A 159 23.66 -59.28 -19.55
N GLU A 160 24.46 -60.16 -18.91
CA GLU A 160 24.52 -61.63 -18.84
C GLU A 160 24.95 -62.20 -17.45
N THR A 161 24.38 -63.36 -17.06
CA THR A 161 24.97 -64.46 -16.22
C THR A 161 25.38 -64.21 -14.74
N SER A 162 25.34 -65.16 -13.78
CA SER A 162 24.76 -66.53 -13.62
C SER A 162 24.79 -66.89 -12.09
N THR A 163 24.75 -68.11 -11.49
CA THR A 163 24.88 -69.54 -11.88
C THR A 163 24.43 -70.46 -10.70
N LEU A 164 23.98 -71.71 -10.98
CA LEU A 164 23.88 -72.89 -10.08
C LEU A 164 22.87 -72.83 -8.86
N ASP A 165 22.26 -73.91 -8.35
CA ASP A 165 22.48 -75.38 -8.48
C ASP A 165 21.17 -76.25 -8.47
N SER A 166 21.30 -77.47 -9.03
CA SER A 166 20.61 -78.78 -8.79
C SER A 166 19.07 -79.03 -8.73
N GLU A 167 18.60 -79.86 -9.68
CA GLU A 167 17.84 -81.15 -9.57
C GLU A 167 16.48 -81.28 -8.81
N CYS A 168 15.51 -82.14 -9.21
CA CYS A 168 15.18 -82.89 -10.45
C CYS A 168 13.73 -83.47 -10.34
N GLU A 169 13.00 -83.69 -11.45
CA GLU A 169 12.38 -84.98 -11.84
C GLU A 169 11.32 -84.94 -12.97
N SER A 170 11.21 -86.07 -13.70
CA SER A 170 10.16 -86.52 -14.66
C SER A 170 9.96 -85.83 -16.03
N ASP A 171 10.23 -86.64 -17.06
CA ASP A 171 9.43 -86.91 -18.29
C ASP A 171 9.70 -86.25 -19.66
N ASP A 172 10.45 -87.02 -20.46
CA ASP A 172 10.25 -87.40 -21.89
C ASP A 172 10.98 -86.63 -23.04
N SER A 173 11.19 -87.39 -24.11
CA SER A 173 12.39 -87.56 -24.92
C SER A 173 12.59 -86.64 -26.14
N SER A 174 13.64 -85.81 -26.05
CA SER A 174 14.84 -85.87 -26.94
C SER A 174 14.87 -85.32 -28.40
N VAL A 175 16.07 -84.76 -28.71
CA VAL A 175 16.78 -84.57 -30.00
C VAL A 175 16.34 -83.55 -31.08
N ASN A 176 17.23 -82.55 -31.26
CA ASN A 176 17.69 -81.87 -32.50
C ASN A 176 16.76 -81.02 -33.41
N ASN A 177 17.06 -79.71 -33.46
CA ASN A 177 17.83 -79.03 -34.53
C ASN A 177 17.84 -79.67 -35.96
N TYR A 178 17.73 -78.93 -37.07
CA TYR A 178 18.22 -77.56 -37.30
C TYR A 178 17.53 -76.85 -38.49
N SER A 179 17.35 -75.52 -38.37
CA SER A 179 17.41 -74.50 -39.44
C SER A 179 16.46 -74.46 -40.67
N SER A 180 15.76 -73.30 -40.75
CA SER A 180 15.77 -72.32 -41.86
C SER A 180 14.81 -72.41 -43.08
N ALA A 181 14.62 -71.23 -43.71
CA ALA A 181 13.88 -70.90 -44.94
C ALA A 181 12.37 -71.24 -44.96
N SER A 182 11.43 -70.30 -45.11
CA SER A 182 11.26 -69.21 -46.09
C SER A 182 10.97 -69.69 -47.52
N GLY A 183 9.77 -69.37 -48.02
CA GLY A 183 9.40 -69.46 -49.44
C GLY A 183 8.69 -70.73 -49.90
N ASN A 184 7.36 -70.62 -50.05
CA ASN A 184 6.55 -70.98 -51.25
C ASN A 184 5.24 -71.73 -50.95
N SER A 185 4.18 -71.33 -51.66
CA SER A 185 2.78 -71.55 -51.24
C SER A 185 2.24 -72.96 -51.47
N ASP A 186 2.89 -73.76 -52.32
CA ASP A 186 2.26 -74.96 -52.91
C ASP A 186 2.65 -76.28 -52.20
N HIS A 187 3.57 -76.23 -51.24
CA HIS A 187 4.09 -77.44 -50.59
C HIS A 187 3.11 -78.07 -49.58
N ILE A 188 2.12 -77.32 -49.06
CA ILE A 188 1.15 -77.79 -48.04
C ILE A 188 0.24 -78.91 -48.60
N GLY A 189 -0.26 -78.76 -49.83
CA GLY A 189 -1.13 -79.76 -50.46
C GLY A 189 -0.38 -81.08 -50.71
N LEU A 190 0.84 -80.97 -51.24
CA LEU A 190 1.72 -82.12 -51.45
C LEU A 190 2.14 -82.78 -50.13
N ARG A 191 2.41 -82.03 -49.05
CA ARG A 191 2.71 -82.62 -47.73
C ARG A 191 1.53 -83.36 -47.12
N LYS A 192 0.29 -82.93 -47.35
CA LYS A 192 -0.89 -83.73 -47.01
C LYS A 192 -0.95 -85.04 -47.82
N ARG A 193 -0.81 -84.99 -49.14
CA ARG A 193 -0.87 -86.24 -49.93
C ARG A 193 0.32 -87.17 -49.69
N ILE A 194 1.50 -86.62 -49.36
CA ILE A 194 2.67 -87.38 -48.92
C ILE A 194 2.38 -88.04 -47.56
N THR A 195 1.90 -87.32 -46.55
CA THR A 195 1.54 -87.94 -45.26
C THR A 195 0.37 -88.93 -45.36
N GLU A 196 -0.57 -88.74 -46.27
CA GLU A 196 -1.59 -89.75 -46.59
C GLU A 196 -0.97 -91.00 -47.22
N LEU A 197 -0.09 -90.85 -48.22
CA LEU A 197 0.61 -91.96 -48.87
C LEU A 197 1.62 -92.66 -47.93
N GLU A 198 2.25 -91.94 -47.01
CA GLU A 198 3.10 -92.48 -45.95
C GLU A 198 2.27 -93.27 -44.95
N ASN A 199 1.08 -92.79 -44.56
CA ASN A 199 0.15 -93.57 -43.72
C ASN A 199 -0.44 -94.79 -44.45
N GLU A 200 -0.71 -94.69 -45.76
CA GLU A 200 -1.15 -95.82 -46.60
C GLU A 200 0.00 -96.85 -46.76
N LEU A 201 1.23 -96.41 -46.99
CA LEU A 201 2.41 -97.26 -47.15
C LEU A 201 2.88 -97.87 -45.83
N GLN A 202 2.81 -97.14 -44.71
CA GLN A 202 3.11 -97.65 -43.37
C GLN A 202 2.02 -98.64 -42.91
N LYS A 203 0.74 -98.43 -43.27
CA LYS A 203 -0.29 -99.48 -43.15
C LYS A 203 0.04 -100.70 -44.01
N PHE A 204 0.50 -100.52 -45.24
CA PHE A 204 0.83 -101.64 -46.12
C PHE A 204 2.07 -102.41 -45.63
N GLN A 205 3.06 -101.72 -45.07
CA GLN A 205 4.21 -102.34 -44.39
C GLN A 205 3.78 -103.09 -43.13
N MET A 206 2.98 -102.48 -42.25
CA MET A 206 2.48 -103.16 -41.05
C MET A 206 1.64 -104.39 -41.42
N GLN A 207 0.76 -104.29 -42.43
CA GLN A 207 -0.04 -105.40 -42.95
C GLN A 207 0.79 -106.45 -43.74
N GLN A 208 2.01 -106.11 -44.17
CA GLN A 208 2.95 -107.05 -44.80
C GLN A 208 3.84 -107.73 -43.75
N GLU A 209 4.27 -107.02 -42.71
CA GLU A 209 4.91 -107.59 -41.53
C GLU A 209 3.96 -108.53 -40.78
N ASP A 210 2.70 -108.14 -40.58
CA ASP A 210 1.70 -108.98 -39.91
C ASP A 210 1.39 -110.24 -40.72
N LYS A 211 1.43 -110.16 -42.06
CA LYS A 211 1.41 -111.35 -42.92
C LYS A 211 2.64 -112.22 -42.72
N ILE A 212 3.86 -111.66 -42.79
CA ILE A 212 5.10 -112.43 -42.58
C ILE A 212 5.13 -113.09 -41.19
N LYS A 213 4.69 -112.41 -40.14
CA LYS A 213 4.58 -112.95 -38.78
C LYS A 213 3.54 -114.08 -38.72
N ASN A 214 2.37 -113.90 -39.34
CA ASN A 214 1.30 -114.89 -39.35
C ASN A 214 1.65 -116.11 -40.22
N ASP A 215 2.31 -115.92 -41.37
CA ASP A 215 2.78 -116.99 -42.26
C ASP A 215 3.90 -117.81 -41.59
N ASN A 216 4.82 -117.16 -40.86
CA ASN A 216 5.82 -117.85 -40.03
C ASN A 216 5.17 -118.68 -38.91
N ILE A 217 4.15 -118.15 -38.23
CA ILE A 217 3.38 -118.89 -37.20
C ILE A 217 2.62 -120.07 -37.82
N ILE A 218 2.08 -119.91 -39.04
CA ILE A 218 1.41 -121.00 -39.77
C ILE A 218 2.39 -122.11 -40.13
N GLU A 219 3.60 -121.80 -40.61
CA GLU A 219 4.60 -122.82 -40.95
C GLU A 219 5.24 -123.46 -39.69
N GLU A 220 5.40 -122.72 -38.58
CA GLU A 220 5.82 -123.29 -37.29
C GLU A 220 4.75 -124.25 -36.72
N LEU A 221 3.47 -123.88 -36.80
CA LEU A 221 2.36 -124.77 -36.47
C LEU A 221 2.29 -125.97 -37.43
N ARG A 222 2.65 -125.80 -38.71
CA ARG A 222 2.70 -126.90 -39.69
C ARG A 222 3.79 -127.91 -39.34
N VAL A 223 5.00 -127.46 -39.01
CA VAL A 223 6.11 -128.31 -38.56
C VAL A 223 5.76 -129.02 -37.23
N GLN A 224 5.01 -128.37 -36.33
CA GLN A 224 4.48 -129.05 -35.14
C GLN A 224 3.43 -130.12 -35.46
N ASN A 225 2.53 -129.87 -36.42
CA ASN A 225 1.54 -130.86 -36.84
C ASN A 225 2.17 -132.04 -37.59
N GLU A 226 3.11 -131.81 -38.51
CA GLU A 226 3.85 -132.88 -39.21
C GLU A 226 4.66 -133.74 -38.23
N LYS A 227 5.22 -133.14 -37.18
CA LYS A 227 5.88 -133.86 -36.08
C LYS A 227 4.90 -134.73 -35.27
N LEU A 228 3.68 -134.26 -35.03
CA LEU A 228 2.62 -135.04 -34.38
C LEU A 228 2.09 -136.17 -35.29
N GLU A 229 2.03 -135.94 -36.60
CA GLU A 229 1.60 -136.92 -37.60
C GLU A 229 2.59 -138.09 -37.70
N ILE A 230 3.90 -137.82 -37.66
CA ILE A 230 4.97 -138.82 -37.56
C ILE A 230 4.90 -139.61 -36.23
N GLU A 231 4.54 -138.96 -35.12
CA GLU A 231 4.39 -139.63 -33.81
C GLU A 231 3.13 -140.52 -33.75
N LEU A 232 2.05 -140.15 -34.47
CA LEU A 232 0.84 -140.97 -34.63
C LEU A 232 1.06 -142.18 -35.54
N GLN A 233 1.82 -142.02 -36.64
CA GLN A 233 2.15 -143.11 -37.57
C GLN A 233 2.93 -144.27 -36.92
N LYS A 234 3.48 -144.05 -35.71
CA LYS A 234 4.26 -145.01 -34.92
C LYS A 234 3.42 -146.07 -34.18
N TYR A 235 2.10 -145.87 -34.04
CA TYR A 235 1.26 -146.71 -33.16
C TYR A 235 0.15 -147.53 -33.85
N GLU A 236 0.00 -147.44 -35.18
CA GLU A 236 -1.11 -148.07 -35.91
C GLU A 236 -0.66 -149.18 -36.90
N SER A 237 0.04 -150.21 -36.40
CA SER A 237 0.22 -151.50 -37.09
C SER A 237 0.70 -152.62 -36.15
N ILE A 238 -0.26 -153.30 -35.49
CA ILE A 238 -0.02 -154.58 -34.80
C ILE A 238 -1.05 -155.60 -35.30
N ALA A 239 -0.63 -156.86 -35.43
CA ALA A 239 -1.40 -158.10 -35.63
C ALA A 239 -1.36 -158.74 -37.05
N PRO A 240 -1.57 -160.07 -37.17
CA PRO A 240 -0.99 -161.10 -36.30
C PRO A 240 -0.57 -162.41 -37.01
N ARG A 241 0.35 -163.15 -36.38
CA ARG A 241 0.41 -164.62 -36.17
C ARG A 241 1.66 -164.91 -35.33
N SER A 242 1.67 -165.79 -34.33
CA SER A 242 0.65 -166.73 -33.84
C SER A 242 0.75 -166.93 -32.32
N ASP A 243 -0.40 -167.13 -31.70
CA ASP A 243 -0.70 -167.86 -30.45
C ASP A 243 -0.01 -167.49 -29.10
N ASP A 244 -0.85 -167.56 -28.05
CA ASP A 244 -0.61 -167.36 -26.62
C ASP A 244 -0.28 -165.95 -26.05
N VAL A 245 -0.52 -165.83 -24.74
CA VAL A 245 -0.45 -164.65 -23.84
C VAL A 245 -1.56 -163.58 -24.02
N LYS A 246 -2.40 -163.42 -22.98
CA LYS A 246 -3.36 -162.30 -22.83
C LYS A 246 -3.29 -161.53 -21.49
N GLU A 247 -2.72 -162.12 -20.44
CA GLU A 247 -2.73 -161.56 -19.07
C GLU A 247 -2.05 -160.19 -18.93
N GLU A 248 -0.94 -159.99 -19.64
CA GLU A 248 -0.02 -158.86 -19.39
C GLU A 248 -0.59 -157.49 -19.80
N ARG A 249 -1.62 -157.47 -20.66
CA ARG A 249 -2.17 -156.22 -21.22
C ARG A 249 -3.00 -155.40 -20.21
N ILE A 250 -3.53 -156.05 -19.16
CA ILE A 250 -4.42 -155.39 -18.18
C ILE A 250 -3.61 -154.50 -17.23
N ARG A 251 -2.48 -155.00 -16.70
CA ARG A 251 -1.63 -154.30 -15.71
C ARG A 251 -1.14 -152.93 -16.17
N ALA A 252 -0.92 -152.75 -17.47
CA ALA A 252 -0.44 -151.47 -18.02
C ALA A 252 -1.50 -150.35 -17.89
N LEU A 253 -2.76 -150.63 -18.26
CA LEU A 253 -3.83 -149.63 -18.27
C LEU A 253 -4.23 -149.18 -16.85
N GLU A 254 -4.08 -150.04 -15.86
CA GLU A 254 -4.30 -149.70 -14.44
C GLU A 254 -3.26 -148.72 -13.90
N ALA A 255 -2.02 -148.75 -14.40
CA ALA A 255 -0.96 -147.82 -14.02
C ALA A 255 -1.18 -146.42 -14.62
N ASP A 256 -1.58 -146.33 -15.90
CA ASP A 256 -1.82 -145.06 -16.57
C ASP A 256 -3.00 -144.29 -15.92
N LEU A 257 -4.08 -145.00 -15.56
CA LEU A 257 -5.21 -144.40 -14.83
C LEU A 257 -4.82 -143.90 -13.43
N LYS A 258 -3.82 -144.51 -12.78
CA LYS A 258 -3.28 -144.04 -11.50
C LYS A 258 -2.52 -142.73 -11.67
N THR A 259 -1.58 -142.65 -12.62
CA THR A 259 -0.77 -141.43 -12.83
C THR A 259 -1.61 -140.24 -13.30
N MET A 260 -2.65 -140.47 -14.10
CA MET A 260 -3.60 -139.42 -14.49
C MET A 260 -4.47 -138.95 -13.31
N ARG A 261 -4.82 -139.85 -12.38
CA ARG A 261 -5.53 -139.48 -11.14
C ARG A 261 -4.64 -138.70 -10.19
N GLU A 262 -3.35 -139.03 -10.10
CA GLU A 262 -2.35 -138.28 -9.34
C GLU A 262 -2.21 -136.86 -9.90
N LYS A 263 -2.03 -136.69 -11.22
CA LYS A 263 -1.98 -135.35 -11.85
C LYS A 263 -3.25 -134.52 -11.64
N VAL A 264 -4.44 -135.13 -11.71
CA VAL A 264 -5.70 -134.42 -11.41
C VAL A 264 -5.71 -133.97 -9.94
N ASN A 265 -5.33 -134.85 -9.02
CA ASN A 265 -5.21 -134.51 -7.60
C ASN A 265 -4.20 -133.37 -7.35
N ASP A 266 -3.04 -133.40 -8.00
CA ASP A 266 -2.02 -132.35 -7.91
C ASP A 266 -2.57 -130.99 -8.40
N SER A 267 -3.30 -130.99 -9.53
CA SER A 267 -3.97 -129.77 -10.03
C SER A 267 -5.14 -129.31 -9.15
N GLU A 268 -5.83 -130.23 -8.47
CA GLU A 268 -6.84 -129.89 -7.47
C GLU A 268 -6.21 -129.28 -6.21
N GLU A 269 -5.04 -129.75 -5.77
CA GLU A 269 -4.27 -129.12 -4.68
C GLU A 269 -3.70 -127.76 -5.09
N GLU A 270 -3.22 -127.58 -6.33
CA GLU A 270 -2.81 -126.27 -6.85
C GLU A 270 -4.01 -125.29 -6.89
N ILE A 271 -5.18 -125.73 -7.36
CA ILE A 271 -6.41 -124.94 -7.33
C ILE A 271 -6.84 -124.62 -5.89
N LYS A 272 -6.70 -125.55 -4.93
CA LYS A 272 -6.94 -125.29 -3.50
C LYS A 272 -5.96 -124.26 -2.95
N SER A 273 -4.67 -124.34 -3.31
CA SER A 273 -3.64 -123.38 -2.89
C SER A 273 -3.89 -121.99 -3.45
N LEU A 274 -4.09 -121.84 -4.77
CA LEU A 274 -4.39 -120.57 -5.42
C LEU A 274 -5.70 -119.96 -4.91
N LYS A 275 -6.72 -120.78 -4.61
CA LYS A 275 -7.96 -120.32 -3.98
C LYS A 275 -7.74 -119.85 -2.55
N TYR A 276 -6.93 -120.56 -1.75
CA TYR A 276 -6.57 -120.18 -0.39
C TYR A 276 -5.69 -118.92 -0.34
N GLU A 277 -4.81 -118.72 -1.32
CA GLU A 277 -4.07 -117.47 -1.51
C GLU A 277 -4.98 -116.32 -1.92
N LEU A 278 -5.94 -116.54 -2.82
CA LEU A 278 -6.95 -115.54 -3.19
C LEU A 278 -7.85 -115.19 -2.00
N GLU A 279 -8.21 -116.17 -1.17
CA GLU A 279 -9.06 -115.99 0.02
C GLU A 279 -8.29 -115.31 1.19
N ASN A 280 -6.97 -115.53 1.32
CA ASN A 280 -6.11 -114.75 2.23
C ASN A 280 -5.78 -113.34 1.71
N ASN A 281 -5.71 -113.15 0.39
CA ASN A 281 -5.49 -111.84 -0.23
C ASN A 281 -6.79 -111.02 -0.41
N GLY A 282 -7.97 -111.63 -0.32
CA GLY A 282 -9.25 -110.93 -0.25
C GLY A 282 -9.28 -109.88 0.88
N PRO A 283 -8.95 -110.26 2.13
CA PRO A 283 -8.76 -109.32 3.25
C PRO A 283 -7.70 -108.24 3.02
N SER A 284 -6.57 -108.55 2.35
CA SER A 284 -5.53 -107.54 2.10
C SER A 284 -5.96 -106.53 1.01
N SER A 285 -6.67 -107.00 -0.01
CA SER A 285 -7.28 -106.20 -1.08
C SER A 285 -8.44 -105.33 -0.57
N ASN A 286 -9.38 -105.90 0.19
CA ASN A 286 -10.45 -105.12 0.83
C ASN A 286 -9.87 -104.03 1.75
N ARG A 287 -8.83 -104.34 2.52
CA ARG A 287 -8.16 -103.39 3.43
C ARG A 287 -7.30 -102.35 2.71
N SER A 288 -6.90 -102.57 1.46
CA SER A 288 -6.28 -101.53 0.62
C SER A 288 -7.35 -100.67 -0.05
N GLN A 289 -8.47 -101.25 -0.48
CA GLN A 289 -9.61 -100.53 -1.05
C GLN A 289 -10.36 -99.68 0.00
N GLU A 290 -10.43 -100.10 1.27
CA GLU A 290 -10.88 -99.27 2.39
C GLU A 290 -9.95 -98.07 2.64
N LYS A 291 -8.62 -98.28 2.61
CA LYS A 291 -7.65 -97.17 2.70
C LYS A 291 -7.80 -96.20 1.53
N LEU A 292 -8.08 -96.71 0.32
CA LEU A 292 -8.33 -95.91 -0.87
C LEU A 292 -9.64 -95.11 -0.73
N MET A 293 -10.72 -95.72 -0.23
CA MET A 293 -11.97 -95.03 0.12
C MET A 293 -11.78 -93.92 1.17
N LEU A 294 -10.98 -94.19 2.22
CA LEU A 294 -10.64 -93.20 3.25
C LEU A 294 -9.84 -92.05 2.66
N ALA A 295 -8.78 -92.34 1.88
CA ALA A 295 -8.00 -91.32 1.18
C ALA A 295 -8.85 -90.50 0.21
N GLN A 296 -9.76 -91.13 -0.56
CA GLN A 296 -10.69 -90.45 -1.47
C GLN A 296 -11.65 -89.51 -0.73
N LYS A 297 -12.12 -89.93 0.47
CA LYS A 297 -12.96 -89.12 1.35
C LYS A 297 -12.17 -87.97 1.99
N GLU A 298 -10.92 -88.19 2.38
CA GLU A 298 -10.03 -87.16 2.88
C GLU A 298 -9.70 -86.13 1.79
N ILE A 299 -9.32 -86.56 0.59
CA ILE A 299 -9.12 -85.72 -0.61
C ILE A 299 -10.38 -84.89 -0.89
N SER A 300 -11.56 -85.50 -0.81
CA SER A 300 -12.84 -84.78 -0.96
C SER A 300 -13.03 -83.71 0.12
N SER A 301 -12.66 -84.01 1.37
CA SER A 301 -12.70 -83.04 2.48
C SER A 301 -11.69 -81.90 2.30
N TRP A 302 -10.47 -82.20 1.84
CA TRP A 302 -9.41 -81.23 1.58
C TRP A 302 -9.74 -80.34 0.38
N LYS A 303 -10.33 -80.89 -0.68
CA LYS A 303 -10.87 -80.13 -1.82
C LYS A 303 -11.98 -79.17 -1.37
N SER A 304 -12.87 -79.59 -0.46
CA SER A 304 -13.89 -78.72 0.13
C SER A 304 -13.33 -77.63 1.05
N LYS A 305 -12.23 -77.90 1.77
CA LYS A 305 -11.49 -76.88 2.55
C LYS A 305 -10.79 -75.88 1.61
N PHE A 306 -10.09 -76.37 0.59
CA PHE A 306 -9.40 -75.56 -0.41
C PHE A 306 -10.36 -74.61 -1.15
N GLU A 307 -11.52 -75.09 -1.61
CA GLU A 307 -12.56 -74.24 -2.23
C GLU A 307 -13.34 -73.37 -1.23
N LYS A 308 -13.09 -73.46 0.08
CA LYS A 308 -13.48 -72.42 1.06
C LYS A 308 -12.39 -71.38 1.16
N GLU A 309 -11.15 -71.79 1.40
CA GLU A 309 -10.00 -70.90 1.57
C GLU A 309 -9.79 -70.00 0.34
N LYS A 310 -9.85 -70.58 -0.86
CA LYS A 310 -9.80 -69.88 -2.16
C LYS A 310 -10.89 -68.80 -2.31
N ARG A 311 -12.07 -68.96 -1.69
CA ARG A 311 -13.13 -67.93 -1.67
C ARG A 311 -12.86 -66.84 -0.63
N GLU A 312 -12.25 -67.15 0.50
CA GLU A 312 -11.80 -66.13 1.46
C GLU A 312 -10.60 -65.33 0.91
N VAL A 313 -9.65 -65.98 0.24
CA VAL A 313 -8.56 -65.32 -0.50
C VAL A 313 -9.12 -64.37 -1.56
N LEU A 314 -10.12 -64.78 -2.36
CA LEU A 314 -10.77 -63.89 -3.33
C LEU A 314 -11.46 -62.67 -2.67
N LYS A 315 -12.14 -62.85 -1.53
CA LYS A 315 -12.73 -61.74 -0.76
C LYS A 315 -11.65 -60.79 -0.20
N LEU A 316 -10.54 -61.32 0.28
CA LEU A 316 -9.41 -60.54 0.77
C LEU A 316 -8.75 -59.76 -0.37
N GLN A 317 -8.59 -60.39 -1.55
CA GLN A 317 -8.03 -59.77 -2.73
C GLN A 317 -8.93 -58.65 -3.28
N ASP A 318 -10.25 -58.86 -3.35
CA ASP A 318 -11.22 -57.79 -3.63
C ASP A 318 -11.11 -56.64 -2.60
N ARG A 319 -11.08 -56.93 -1.30
CA ARG A 319 -10.90 -55.92 -0.23
C ARG A 319 -9.57 -55.16 -0.39
N ILE A 320 -8.50 -55.81 -0.82
CA ILE A 320 -7.21 -55.19 -1.15
C ILE A 320 -7.36 -54.25 -2.36
N THR A 321 -8.06 -54.64 -3.43
CA THR A 321 -8.30 -53.74 -4.57
C THR A 321 -9.13 -52.51 -4.19
N ARG A 322 -10.15 -52.68 -3.34
CA ARG A 322 -10.98 -51.58 -2.82
C ARG A 322 -10.19 -50.64 -1.90
N TYR A 323 -9.25 -51.14 -1.10
CA TYR A 323 -8.33 -50.24 -0.37
C TYR A 323 -7.30 -49.57 -1.29
N LYS A 324 -6.78 -50.26 -2.32
CA LYS A 324 -5.82 -49.70 -3.27
C LYS A 324 -6.42 -48.54 -4.11
N THR A 325 -7.70 -48.65 -4.50
CA THR A 325 -8.43 -47.57 -5.18
C THR A 325 -8.75 -46.40 -4.25
N ASN A 326 -9.20 -46.67 -3.02
CA ASN A 326 -9.46 -45.62 -2.03
C ASN A 326 -8.18 -44.85 -1.62
N LEU A 327 -7.03 -45.52 -1.57
CA LEU A 327 -5.73 -44.88 -1.35
C LEU A 327 -5.33 -44.00 -2.54
N SER A 328 -5.41 -44.48 -3.79
CA SER A 328 -5.04 -43.68 -4.95
C SER A 328 -5.96 -42.47 -5.18
N GLU A 329 -7.22 -42.54 -4.75
CA GLU A 329 -8.11 -41.39 -4.68
C GLU A 329 -7.69 -40.38 -3.60
N ARG A 330 -7.31 -40.83 -2.40
CA ARG A 330 -6.75 -39.94 -1.35
C ARG A 330 -5.45 -39.29 -1.81
N ASP A 331 -4.58 -40.00 -2.53
CA ASP A 331 -3.35 -39.43 -3.11
C ASP A 331 -3.63 -38.44 -4.25
N ARG A 332 -4.77 -38.56 -4.95
CA ARG A 332 -5.26 -37.56 -5.91
C ARG A 332 -5.81 -36.32 -5.19
N GLU A 333 -6.60 -36.52 -4.14
CA GLU A 333 -7.17 -35.46 -3.29
C GLU A 333 -6.06 -34.63 -2.60
N ILE A 334 -5.06 -35.30 -2.01
CA ILE A 334 -3.89 -34.65 -1.38
C ILE A 334 -3.06 -33.86 -2.40
N ARG A 335 -2.89 -34.35 -3.64
CA ARG A 335 -2.21 -33.60 -4.71
C ARG A 335 -2.97 -32.35 -5.12
N ALA A 336 -4.28 -32.45 -5.35
CA ALA A 336 -5.12 -31.30 -5.67
C ALA A 336 -5.12 -30.24 -4.55
N MET A 337 -5.19 -30.66 -3.27
CA MET A 337 -5.06 -29.73 -2.14
C MET A 337 -3.69 -29.05 -2.11
N ARG A 338 -2.59 -29.77 -2.34
CA ARG A 338 -1.24 -29.18 -2.41
C ARG A 338 -1.10 -28.19 -3.57
N GLU A 339 -1.69 -28.47 -4.72
CA GLU A 339 -1.69 -27.57 -5.87
C GLU A 339 -2.48 -26.28 -5.59
N THR A 340 -3.70 -26.39 -5.05
CA THR A 340 -4.49 -25.19 -4.65
C THR A 340 -3.78 -24.35 -3.58
N LEU A 341 -3.14 -24.97 -2.59
CA LEU A 341 -2.31 -24.28 -1.60
C LEU A 341 -1.09 -23.62 -2.23
N SER A 342 -0.42 -24.27 -3.18
CA SER A 342 0.74 -23.69 -3.87
C SER A 342 0.35 -22.49 -4.73
N ASN A 343 -0.81 -22.54 -5.40
CA ASN A 343 -1.35 -21.44 -6.19
C ASN A 343 -1.78 -20.27 -5.30
N ALA A 344 -2.49 -20.53 -4.18
CA ALA A 344 -2.87 -19.49 -3.22
C ALA A 344 -1.66 -18.84 -2.52
N ASN A 345 -0.62 -19.62 -2.21
CA ASN A 345 0.62 -19.08 -1.65
C ASN A 345 1.40 -18.24 -2.67
N LYS A 346 1.30 -18.58 -3.97
CA LYS A 346 1.86 -17.76 -5.05
C LYS A 346 1.12 -16.42 -5.17
N THR A 347 -0.22 -16.40 -5.22
CA THR A 347 -0.97 -15.14 -5.33
C THR A 347 -0.76 -14.26 -4.11
N LEU A 348 -0.72 -14.83 -2.89
CA LEU A 348 -0.37 -14.09 -1.67
C LEU A 348 1.07 -13.52 -1.73
N SER A 349 2.02 -14.20 -2.36
CA SER A 349 3.38 -13.67 -2.57
C SER A 349 3.40 -12.50 -3.56
N GLU A 350 2.60 -12.57 -4.62
CA GLU A 350 2.45 -11.50 -5.62
C GLU A 350 1.74 -10.27 -5.02
N GLU A 351 0.68 -10.46 -4.22
CA GLU A 351 0.00 -9.41 -3.46
C GLU A 351 0.92 -8.74 -2.43
N ASN A 352 1.70 -9.52 -1.66
CA ASN A 352 2.67 -8.97 -0.71
C ASN A 352 3.74 -8.12 -1.40
N MET A 353 4.22 -8.53 -2.58
CA MET A 353 5.17 -7.75 -3.38
C MET A 353 4.56 -6.42 -3.86
N GLN A 354 3.32 -6.43 -4.34
CA GLN A 354 2.59 -5.21 -4.74
C GLN A 354 2.32 -4.27 -3.55
N LEU A 355 2.02 -4.81 -2.36
CA LEU A 355 1.86 -4.02 -1.14
C LEU A 355 3.19 -3.40 -0.68
N GLN A 356 4.30 -4.15 -0.76
CA GLN A 356 5.64 -3.61 -0.48
C GLN A 356 6.00 -2.48 -1.46
N GLU A 357 5.75 -2.64 -2.76
CA GLU A 357 5.98 -1.58 -3.74
C GLU A 357 5.17 -0.31 -3.39
N GLN A 358 3.86 -0.45 -3.15
CA GLN A 358 2.98 0.65 -2.75
C GLN A 358 3.46 1.35 -1.47
N VAL A 359 3.88 0.59 -0.44
CA VAL A 359 4.46 1.16 0.78
C VAL A 359 5.74 1.93 0.48
N THR A 360 6.65 1.42 -0.35
CA THR A 360 7.87 2.19 -0.72
C THR A 360 7.57 3.43 -1.54
N LYS A 361 6.51 3.43 -2.36
CA LYS A 361 6.04 4.62 -3.09
C LYS A 361 5.50 5.67 -2.12
N LEU A 362 4.59 5.28 -1.23
CA LEU A 362 3.99 6.17 -0.22
C LEU A 362 5.03 6.74 0.75
N LEU A 363 6.07 5.98 1.11
CA LEU A 363 7.18 6.47 1.93
C LEU A 363 8.02 7.54 1.21
N LYS A 364 8.27 7.40 -0.10
CA LYS A 364 8.95 8.42 -0.92
C LYS A 364 8.09 9.68 -1.05
N GLU A 365 6.79 9.51 -1.28
CA GLU A 365 5.83 10.61 -1.37
C GLU A 365 5.72 11.37 -0.03
N ARG A 366 5.66 10.64 1.11
CA ARG A 366 5.70 11.26 2.44
C ARG A 366 6.97 12.07 2.67
N ALA A 367 8.13 11.56 2.27
CA ALA A 367 9.41 12.27 2.44
C ALA A 367 9.43 13.58 1.63
N LEU A 368 8.99 13.56 0.36
CA LEU A 368 8.89 14.77 -0.46
C LEU A 368 7.92 15.80 0.15
N LEU A 369 6.76 15.36 0.63
CA LEU A 369 5.80 16.25 1.29
C LEU A 369 6.38 16.84 2.59
N GLU A 370 7.05 16.02 3.40
CA GLU A 370 7.72 16.44 4.64
C GLU A 370 8.80 17.51 4.39
N ASP A 371 9.54 17.41 3.28
CA ASP A 371 10.54 18.40 2.89
C ASP A 371 9.90 19.69 2.32
N THR A 372 8.79 19.61 1.58
CA THR A 372 8.04 20.82 1.18
C THR A 372 7.43 21.57 2.35
N ILE A 373 7.00 20.84 3.41
CA ILE A 373 6.54 21.46 4.66
C ILE A 373 7.69 22.22 5.33
N LYS A 374 8.88 21.61 5.47
CA LYS A 374 10.08 22.26 6.02
C LYS A 374 10.46 23.53 5.24
N GLU A 375 10.39 23.53 3.91
CA GLU A 375 10.62 24.73 3.11
C GLU A 375 9.58 25.83 3.40
N SER A 376 8.30 25.45 3.52
CA SER A 376 7.23 26.40 3.84
C SER A 376 7.35 26.99 5.25
N ASP A 377 7.77 26.20 6.25
CA ASP A 377 8.01 26.66 7.61
C ASP A 377 9.18 27.65 7.67
N LEU A 378 10.29 27.37 6.97
CA LEU A 378 11.43 28.28 6.86
C LEU A 378 11.06 29.59 6.16
N ARG A 379 10.19 29.53 5.14
CA ARG A 379 9.66 30.71 4.45
C ARG A 379 8.79 31.56 5.38
N CYS A 380 7.92 30.94 6.18
CA CYS A 380 7.14 31.63 7.20
C CYS A 380 8.05 32.29 8.26
N GLN A 381 9.04 31.56 8.81
CA GLN A 381 9.99 32.10 9.79
C GLN A 381 10.78 33.31 9.27
N PHE A 382 11.20 33.28 7.99
CA PHE A 382 11.84 34.43 7.36
C PHE A 382 10.90 35.64 7.28
N SER A 383 9.67 35.44 6.84
CA SER A 383 8.64 36.49 6.73
C SER A 383 8.26 37.07 8.10
N ASP A 384 8.14 36.25 9.14
CA ASP A 384 7.87 36.71 10.51
C ASP A 384 9.05 37.52 11.06
N ALA A 385 10.29 37.08 10.82
CA ALA A 385 11.49 37.84 11.20
C ALA A 385 11.57 39.19 10.45
N GLU A 386 11.15 39.25 9.19
CA GLU A 386 11.04 40.49 8.43
C GLU A 386 9.95 41.42 8.96
N LEU A 387 8.78 40.87 9.29
CA LEU A 387 7.66 41.59 9.90
C LEU A 387 8.06 42.17 11.27
N VAL A 388 8.86 41.46 12.07
CA VAL A 388 9.46 41.98 13.31
C VAL A 388 10.45 43.12 13.03
N ARG A 389 11.33 43.00 12.03
CA ARG A 389 12.21 44.12 11.63
C ARG A 389 11.41 45.36 11.21
N MET A 390 10.36 45.19 10.40
CA MET A 390 9.47 46.29 9.98
C MET A 390 8.69 46.91 11.14
N LYS A 391 8.33 46.13 12.18
CA LYS A 391 7.70 46.66 13.40
C LYS A 391 8.66 47.54 14.20
N ILE A 392 9.94 47.16 14.32
CA ILE A 392 10.95 47.97 15.01
C ILE A 392 11.12 49.32 14.31
N VAL A 393 11.41 49.30 13.00
CA VAL A 393 11.58 50.52 12.20
C VAL A 393 10.35 51.42 12.23
N ARG A 394 9.13 50.84 12.27
CA ARG A 394 7.90 51.61 12.43
C ARG A 394 7.86 52.36 13.77
N VAL A 395 8.16 51.69 14.89
CA VAL A 395 8.15 52.32 16.22
C VAL A 395 9.22 53.41 16.33
N GLU A 396 10.37 53.23 15.67
CA GLU A 396 11.40 54.26 15.55
C GLU A 396 10.88 55.50 14.80
N MET A 397 10.25 55.32 13.63
CA MET A 397 9.63 56.39 12.85
C MET A 397 8.45 57.08 13.56
N GLU A 398 7.59 56.31 14.25
CA GLU A 398 6.51 56.85 15.09
C GLU A 398 7.07 57.74 16.22
N GLY A 399 8.21 57.35 16.81
CA GLY A 399 8.95 58.15 17.79
C GLY A 399 9.61 59.41 17.20
N GLU A 400 10.03 59.42 15.94
CA GLU A 400 10.51 60.63 15.25
C GLU A 400 9.39 61.60 14.89
N ILE A 401 8.23 61.08 14.44
CA ILE A 401 7.04 61.88 14.14
C ILE A 401 6.57 62.63 15.40
N GLU A 402 6.55 61.99 16.57
CA GLU A 402 6.11 62.65 17.81
C GLU A 402 7.12 63.72 18.30
N LYS A 403 8.44 63.54 18.06
CA LYS A 403 9.45 64.59 18.32
C LYS A 403 9.22 65.82 17.44
N LEU A 404 9.10 65.62 16.12
CA LEU A 404 8.86 66.70 15.16
C LEU A 404 7.53 67.43 15.44
N LYS A 405 6.51 66.71 15.92
CA LYS A 405 5.23 67.25 16.37
C LYS A 405 5.37 68.10 17.64
N PHE A 406 6.20 67.69 18.60
CA PHE A 406 6.53 68.52 19.78
C PHE A 406 7.31 69.78 19.39
N GLU A 407 8.31 69.67 18.51
CA GLU A 407 9.06 70.82 17.97
C GLU A 407 8.15 71.80 17.23
N LYS A 408 7.25 71.30 16.35
CA LYS A 408 6.25 72.11 15.67
C LYS A 408 5.38 72.87 16.68
N ASN A 409 4.85 72.21 17.71
CA ASN A 409 3.99 72.84 18.71
C ASN A 409 4.73 73.96 19.47
N ASN A 410 6.01 73.77 19.79
CA ASN A 410 6.84 74.80 20.45
C ASN A 410 7.11 76.01 19.53
N LEU A 411 7.38 75.77 18.25
CA LEU A 411 7.51 76.84 17.25
C LEU A 411 6.19 77.58 17.03
N GLU A 412 5.06 76.86 17.00
CA GLU A 412 3.71 77.42 16.90
C GLU A 412 3.39 78.31 18.11
N ILE A 413 3.79 77.92 19.33
CA ILE A 413 3.71 78.78 20.53
C ILE A 413 4.56 80.05 20.35
N LYS A 414 5.82 79.97 19.88
CA LYS A 414 6.65 81.18 19.72
C LYS A 414 6.20 82.08 18.57
N VAL A 415 5.62 81.53 17.49
CA VAL A 415 4.97 82.34 16.43
C VAL A 415 3.78 83.09 17.01
N ASN A 416 2.89 82.43 17.75
CA ASN A 416 1.75 83.08 18.42
C ASN A 416 2.18 84.16 19.44
N GLU A 417 3.36 84.04 20.04
CA GLU A 417 3.89 85.08 20.93
C GLU A 417 4.49 86.26 20.17
N LEU A 418 5.22 86.01 19.07
CA LEU A 418 5.69 87.09 18.18
C LEU A 418 4.54 87.85 17.52
N ASP A 419 3.41 87.18 17.23
CA ASP A 419 2.20 87.81 16.72
C ASP A 419 1.55 88.76 17.76
N ARG A 420 1.60 88.40 19.06
CA ARG A 420 1.21 89.31 20.16
C ARG A 420 2.18 90.47 20.32
N GLU A 421 3.49 90.23 20.20
CA GLU A 421 4.50 91.30 20.22
C GLU A 421 4.29 92.28 19.05
N LEU A 422 3.99 91.79 17.85
CA LEU A 422 3.73 92.60 16.64
C LEU A 422 2.41 93.37 16.75
N THR A 423 1.29 92.71 17.07
CA THR A 423 -0.01 93.40 17.19
C THR A 423 -0.02 94.47 18.29
N LEU A 424 0.75 94.28 19.38
CA LEU A 424 1.00 95.32 20.37
C LEU A 424 1.83 96.49 19.79
N LYS A 425 2.83 96.21 18.96
CA LYS A 425 3.65 97.24 18.31
C LYS A 425 2.89 98.03 17.25
N ASP A 426 2.06 97.37 16.45
CA ASP A 426 1.16 98.03 15.51
C ASP A 426 0.14 98.90 16.24
N GLY A 427 -0.38 98.45 17.39
CA GLY A 427 -1.19 99.28 18.29
C GLY A 427 -0.46 100.55 18.78
N GLN A 428 0.82 100.41 19.15
CA GLN A 428 1.66 101.57 19.54
C GLN A 428 1.93 102.52 18.36
N ILE A 429 2.23 101.99 17.17
CA ILE A 429 2.47 102.78 15.95
C ILE A 429 1.20 103.54 15.56
N ASN A 430 0.04 102.88 15.57
CA ASN A 430 -1.25 103.52 15.26
C ASN A 430 -1.60 104.64 16.26
N GLY A 431 -1.32 104.46 17.55
CA GLY A 431 -1.48 105.52 18.56
C GLY A 431 -0.54 106.72 18.34
N LEU A 432 0.71 106.47 17.93
CA LEU A 432 1.66 107.54 17.57
C LEU A 432 1.24 108.28 16.30
N ASN A 433 0.73 107.56 15.29
CA ASN A 433 0.21 108.17 14.06
C ASN A 433 -1.01 109.06 14.35
N GLN A 434 -1.96 108.60 15.19
CA GLN A 434 -3.11 109.42 15.61
C GLN A 434 -2.67 110.70 16.34
N HIS A 435 -1.66 110.63 17.21
CA HIS A 435 -1.10 111.83 17.86
C HIS A 435 -0.38 112.75 16.85
N LEU A 436 0.30 112.19 15.85
CA LEU A 436 0.97 112.96 14.81
C LEU A 436 -0.04 113.70 13.93
N ASP A 437 -1.12 113.04 13.51
CA ASP A 437 -2.20 113.63 12.72
C ASP A 437 -2.94 114.73 13.50
N GLN A 438 -3.21 114.51 14.80
CA GLN A 438 -3.76 115.53 15.70
C GLN A 438 -2.85 116.77 15.79
N LEU A 439 -1.54 116.57 15.97
CA LEU A 439 -0.56 117.65 16.06
C LEU A 439 -0.36 118.37 14.71
N HIS A 440 -0.47 117.67 13.59
CA HIS A 440 -0.51 118.28 12.26
C HIS A 440 -1.76 119.16 12.08
N LEU A 441 -2.93 118.72 12.55
CA LEU A 441 -4.17 119.51 12.49
C LEU A 441 -4.06 120.79 13.34
N GLU A 442 -3.59 120.68 14.58
CA GLU A 442 -3.33 121.83 15.46
C GLU A 442 -2.32 122.80 14.85
N HIS A 443 -1.26 122.29 14.20
CA HIS A 443 -0.28 123.12 13.49
C HIS A 443 -0.90 123.85 12.29
N ILE A 444 -1.78 123.21 11.52
CA ILE A 444 -2.52 123.87 10.42
C ILE A 444 -3.40 125.00 10.97
N GLU A 445 -4.18 124.75 12.03
CA GLU A 445 -4.98 125.81 12.65
C GLU A 445 -4.15 126.96 13.23
N LEU A 446 -2.93 126.69 13.72
CA LEU A 446 -2.01 127.72 14.19
C LEU A 446 -1.44 128.53 13.02
N VAL A 447 -1.07 127.88 11.91
CA VAL A 447 -0.63 128.56 10.67
C VAL A 447 -1.74 129.44 10.10
N ASP A 448 -2.99 129.00 10.07
CA ASP A 448 -4.12 129.82 9.62
C ASP A 448 -4.38 131.02 10.56
N ARG A 449 -4.30 130.82 11.89
CA ARG A 449 -4.37 131.91 12.87
C ARG A 449 -3.25 132.93 12.69
N ILE A 450 -2.02 132.48 12.43
CA ILE A 450 -0.87 133.36 12.12
C ILE A 450 -1.07 134.07 10.78
N SER A 451 -1.54 133.39 9.74
CA SER A 451 -1.83 133.99 8.43
C SER A 451 -2.85 135.13 8.54
N ASN A 452 -3.94 134.91 9.28
CA ASN A 452 -4.98 135.94 9.47
C ASN A 452 -4.51 137.08 10.39
N SER A 453 -3.65 136.79 11.36
CA SER A 453 -2.98 137.82 12.18
C SER A 453 -2.02 138.66 11.33
N ASN A 454 -1.25 138.05 10.44
CA ASN A 454 -0.32 138.75 9.54
C ASN A 454 -1.06 139.66 8.56
N LYS A 455 -2.18 139.22 7.95
CA LYS A 455 -3.05 140.09 7.14
C LYS A 455 -3.52 141.33 7.92
N SER A 456 -3.94 141.11 9.18
CA SER A 456 -4.36 142.20 10.08
C SER A 456 -3.20 143.16 10.40
N ILE A 457 -1.97 142.65 10.49
CA ILE A 457 -0.75 143.47 10.66
C ILE A 457 -0.42 144.23 9.38
N GLU A 458 -0.53 143.61 8.20
CA GLU A 458 -0.30 144.24 6.88
C GLU A 458 -1.31 145.38 6.61
N GLU A 459 -2.58 145.20 6.98
CA GLU A 459 -3.59 146.27 6.94
C GLU A 459 -3.23 147.43 7.88
N LEU A 460 -2.75 147.12 9.10
CA LEU A 460 -2.34 148.14 10.07
C LEU A 460 -1.04 148.86 9.67
N THR A 461 -0.06 148.19 9.07
CA THR A 461 1.17 148.84 8.58
C THR A 461 0.88 149.71 7.37
N PHE A 462 0.05 149.27 6.42
CA PHE A 462 -0.42 150.11 5.32
C PHE A 462 -1.14 151.37 5.84
N ARG A 463 -2.00 151.22 6.85
CA ARG A 463 -2.69 152.35 7.49
C ARG A 463 -1.74 153.27 8.26
N SER A 464 -0.67 152.73 8.86
CA SER A 464 0.39 153.53 9.49
C SER A 464 1.18 154.32 8.44
N GLU A 465 1.58 153.69 7.33
CA GLU A 465 2.24 154.38 6.22
C GLU A 465 1.37 155.49 5.60
N GLU A 466 0.07 155.26 5.45
CA GLU A 466 -0.88 156.27 4.94
C GLU A 466 -0.95 157.48 5.88
N LEU A 467 -1.00 157.24 7.19
CA LEU A 467 -0.96 158.30 8.21
C LEU A 467 0.40 159.01 8.25
N GLU A 468 1.52 158.30 8.12
CA GLU A 468 2.86 158.89 8.03
C GLU A 468 3.03 159.77 6.79
N LYS A 469 2.46 159.37 5.65
CA LYS A 469 2.44 160.16 4.40
C LYS A 469 1.61 161.44 4.58
N GLU A 470 0.43 161.37 5.19
CA GLU A 470 -0.39 162.54 5.48
C GLU A 470 0.24 163.46 6.55
N ILE A 471 0.85 162.90 7.60
CA ILE A 471 1.64 163.66 8.59
C ILE A 471 2.82 164.37 7.90
N SER A 472 3.51 163.71 6.97
CA SER A 472 4.61 164.31 6.20
C SER A 472 4.11 165.47 5.35
N ARG A 473 2.98 165.29 4.65
CA ARG A 473 2.32 166.34 3.84
C ARG A 473 1.86 167.52 4.70
N GLN A 474 1.35 167.27 5.91
CA GLN A 474 0.98 168.31 6.86
C GLN A 474 2.21 169.05 7.41
N GLN A 475 3.31 168.34 7.70
CA GLN A 475 4.58 168.97 8.10
C GLN A 475 5.16 169.84 6.96
N GLU A 476 4.99 169.44 5.70
CA GLU A 476 5.40 170.21 4.53
C GLU A 476 4.56 171.49 4.38
N LEU A 477 3.23 171.40 4.40
CA LEU A 477 2.33 172.55 4.44
C LEU A 477 2.60 173.50 5.62
N ILE A 478 2.94 172.97 6.79
CA ILE A 478 3.33 173.77 7.96
C ILE A 478 4.67 174.47 7.73
N LYS A 479 5.65 173.82 7.09
CA LYS A 479 6.93 174.45 6.71
C LYS A 479 6.72 175.57 5.68
N GLU A 480 5.92 175.32 4.65
CA GLU A 480 5.55 176.31 3.62
C GLU A 480 4.85 177.52 4.27
N THR A 481 3.76 177.30 5.00
CA THR A 481 3.02 178.36 5.70
C THR A 481 3.92 179.12 6.70
N ALA A 482 4.90 178.45 7.31
CA ALA A 482 5.86 179.09 8.20
C ALA A 482 6.94 179.87 7.44
N GLU A 483 7.31 179.47 6.21
CA GLU A 483 8.21 180.24 5.36
C GLU A 483 7.50 181.43 4.72
N GLU A 484 6.25 181.31 4.29
CA GLU A 484 5.40 182.45 3.89
C GLU A 484 5.32 183.49 5.02
N LYS A 485 5.10 183.05 6.26
CA LYS A 485 5.12 183.93 7.44
C LYS A 485 6.49 184.56 7.67
N ARG A 486 7.59 183.82 7.46
CA ARG A 486 8.96 184.38 7.50
C ARG A 486 9.23 185.35 6.36
N GLU A 487 8.69 185.13 5.17
CA GLU A 487 8.77 186.02 4.01
C GLU A 487 8.02 187.33 4.28
N VAL A 488 6.78 187.27 4.77
CA VAL A 488 6.00 188.46 5.18
C VAL A 488 6.73 189.24 6.29
N ILE A 489 7.35 188.55 7.26
CA ILE A 489 8.21 189.20 8.26
C ILE A 489 9.44 189.84 7.62
N ARG A 490 10.13 189.16 6.68
CA ARG A 490 11.31 189.69 5.98
C ARG A 490 10.95 190.91 5.12
N GLN A 491 9.81 190.91 4.43
CA GLN A 491 9.28 192.06 3.69
C GLN A 491 8.90 193.22 4.62
N LEU A 492 8.24 192.94 5.74
CA LEU A 492 7.91 193.96 6.75
C LEU A 492 9.19 194.59 7.33
N CYS A 493 10.18 193.77 7.70
CA CYS A 493 11.48 194.26 8.16
C CYS A 493 12.20 195.10 7.10
N PHE A 494 12.17 194.71 5.82
CA PHE A 494 12.74 195.52 4.73
C PHE A 494 12.04 196.89 4.61
N SER A 495 10.71 196.93 4.76
CA SER A 495 9.97 198.20 4.76
C SER A 495 10.31 199.08 5.97
N LEU A 496 10.43 198.47 7.16
CA LEU A 496 10.82 199.17 8.40
C LEU A 496 12.24 199.71 8.32
N ASP A 497 13.18 198.95 7.74
CA ASP A 497 14.56 199.38 7.52
C ASP A 497 14.63 200.50 6.48
N HIS A 498 13.83 200.45 5.41
CA HIS A 498 13.71 201.56 4.45
C HIS A 498 13.21 202.85 5.13
N TYR A 499 12.18 202.77 5.97
CA TYR A 499 11.70 203.93 6.75
C TYR A 499 12.75 204.39 7.78
N ARG A 500 13.43 203.46 8.46
CA ARG A 500 14.49 203.77 9.43
C ARG A 500 15.66 204.49 8.77
N ASP A 501 16.09 204.04 7.60
CA ASP A 501 17.26 204.59 6.92
C ASP A 501 16.94 205.96 6.28
N GLY A 502 15.71 206.15 5.77
CA GLY A 502 15.19 207.48 5.45
C GLY A 502 15.16 208.42 6.67
N TYR A 503 14.77 207.91 7.84
CA TYR A 503 14.83 208.65 9.10
C TYR A 503 16.27 208.93 9.55
N GLN A 504 17.22 208.01 9.31
CA GLN A 504 18.64 208.20 9.60
C GLN A 504 19.29 209.23 8.66
N MET A 505 18.91 209.31 7.39
CA MET A 505 19.35 210.40 6.50
C MET A 505 18.89 211.77 7.02
N MET A 506 17.62 211.89 7.43
CA MET A 506 17.13 213.11 8.10
C MET A 506 17.82 213.39 9.44
N ARG A 507 18.26 212.35 10.17
CA ARG A 507 18.97 212.49 11.46
C ARG A 507 20.45 212.85 11.30
N GLN A 508 21.12 212.36 10.27
CA GLN A 508 22.50 212.75 9.93
C GLN A 508 22.58 214.21 9.48
N ALA A 509 21.53 214.75 8.85
CA ALA A 509 21.43 216.17 8.53
C ALA A 509 21.36 217.11 9.76
N PHE A 510 21.19 216.57 10.98
CA PHE A 510 20.96 217.37 12.20
C PHE A 510 21.89 217.09 13.39
N MET A 511 22.70 216.02 13.39
CA MET A 511 23.41 215.56 14.61
C MET A 511 24.94 215.43 14.45
N GLY A 512 25.60 216.55 14.21
CA GLY A 512 27.05 216.67 14.36
C GLY A 512 27.48 217.19 15.74
N HIS A 513 27.36 216.42 16.83
CA HIS A 513 28.11 216.67 18.09
C HIS A 513 28.14 215.49 19.10
N ASN A 514 29.31 215.31 19.73
CA ASN A 514 29.62 214.54 20.97
C ASN A 514 29.69 212.98 20.91
N LYS A 515 30.16 212.34 22.01
CA LYS A 515 31.21 211.28 21.97
C LYS A 515 31.13 210.13 23.02
N ARG A 516 31.60 208.93 22.60
CA ARG A 516 32.35 207.83 23.32
C ARG A 516 31.65 206.88 24.33
N HIS A 517 31.71 205.56 24.02
CA HIS A 517 32.28 204.33 24.71
C HIS A 517 32.30 204.21 26.28
N PRO A 518 32.61 203.05 26.95
CA PRO A 518 33.12 201.70 26.53
C PRO A 518 32.20 200.49 26.97
N VAL A 519 32.63 199.22 27.23
CA VAL A 519 33.26 198.10 26.43
C VAL A 519 33.35 196.79 27.31
N ILE A 520 33.65 195.60 26.70
CA ILE A 520 34.26 194.30 27.20
C ILE A 520 33.47 193.16 27.94
N ALA A 521 33.71 191.93 27.43
CA ALA A 521 33.85 190.57 28.06
C ALA A 521 32.75 189.48 27.95
N SER A 522 33.26 188.28 27.59
CA SER A 522 32.77 186.89 27.75
C SER A 522 31.42 186.50 27.15
#